data_AF-A0A970YV45-F1
#
_entry.id   AF-A0A970YV45-F1
#
_cell.length_a   1.000
_cell.length_b   1.000
_cell.length_c   1.000
_cell.angle_alpha   90.00
_cell.angle_beta   90.00
_cell.angle_gamma   90.00
#
_symmetry.space_group_name_H-M   'P 1'
#
loop_
_entity.id
_entity.type
_entity.pdbx_description
1 polymer ?
#
loop_
_entity_poly.entity_id
_entity_poly.type
_entity_poly.pdbx_seq_one_letter_code
_entity_poly.pdbx_strand_id
1 'polypeptide(L)' 'MPVADSKTYQRMLENAKKNKFAYPAINVTSEATANAVLEALAETKS' A
#
# COMPACT_ATOMS: atom_id res chain seq x y z
N MET A 1 7.85 -5.53 -10.51
CA MET A 1 8.33 -5.70 -9.12
C MET A 1 7.17 -5.41 -8.19
N PRO A 2 6.89 -6.24 -7.17
CA PRO A 2 5.77 -6.04 -6.24
C PRO A 2 6.01 -4.90 -5.23
N VAL A 3 7.23 -4.38 -5.16
CA VAL A 3 7.61 -3.22 -4.34
C VAL A 3 7.71 -1.98 -5.24
N ALA A 4 7.08 -0.89 -4.82
CA ALA A 4 7.12 0.38 -5.55
C ALA A 4 8.54 0.98 -5.55
N ASP A 5 9.03 1.39 -6.72
CA ASP A 5 10.23 2.21 -6.83
C ASP A 5 9.95 3.68 -6.47
N SER A 6 11.01 4.50 -6.40
CA SER A 6 10.89 5.92 -6.00
C SER A 6 9.90 6.71 -6.88
N LYS A 7 9.95 6.51 -8.21
CA LYS A 7 9.07 7.22 -9.14
C LYS A 7 7.60 6.80 -8.96
N THR A 8 7.37 5.51 -8.75
CA THR A 8 6.05 4.96 -8.50
C THR A 8 5.50 5.45 -7.17
N TYR A 9 6.32 5.45 -6.12
CA TYR A 9 5.94 5.95 -4.79
C TYR A 9 5.55 7.43 -4.81
N GLN A 10 6.32 8.28 -5.51
CA GLN A 10 5.95 9.69 -5.70
C GLN A 10 4.59 9.84 -6.38
N ARG A 11 4.33 9.05 -7.44
CA ARG A 11 3.02 9.07 -8.14
C ARG A 11 1.88 8.61 -7.22
N MET A 12 2.13 7.63 -6.35
CA MET A 12 1.16 7.21 -5.34
C MET A 12 0.83 8.38 -4.40
N LEU A 13 1.82 9.06 -3.84
CA LEU A 13 1.59 10.20 -2.93
C LEU A 13 0.81 11.34 -3.61
N GLU A 14 1.15 11.68 -4.85
CA GLU A 14 0.41 12.69 -5.62
C GLU A 14 -1.05 12.27 -5.87
N ASN A 15 -1.29 10.99 -6.18
CA ASN A 15 -2.64 10.44 -6.35
C ASN A 15 -3.45 10.52 -5.05
N ALA A 16 -2.87 10.13 -3.92
CA ALA A 16 -3.48 10.21 -2.60
C ALA A 16 -3.85 11.67 -2.25
N LYS A 17 -2.91 12.60 -2.46
CA LYS A 17 -3.12 14.04 -2.23
C LYS A 17 -4.23 14.62 -3.11
N LYS A 18 -4.22 14.30 -4.40
CA LYS A 18 -5.22 14.80 -5.36
C LYS A 18 -6.63 14.31 -5.04
N ASN A 19 -6.77 13.04 -4.65
CA ASN A 19 -8.06 12.40 -4.40
C ASN A 19 -8.46 12.38 -2.91
N LYS A 20 -7.71 13.07 -2.04
CA LYS A 20 -8.01 13.26 -0.61
C LYS A 20 -8.15 11.94 0.18
N PHE A 21 -7.22 11.01 -0.02
CA PHE A 21 -7.10 9.80 0.80
C PHE A 21 -5.64 9.57 1.21
N ALA A 22 -5.38 8.51 1.99
CA ALA A 22 -4.03 8.11 2.38
C ALA A 22 -3.84 6.59 2.22
N TYR A 23 -2.61 6.18 1.90
CA TYR A 23 -2.21 4.77 1.94
C TYR A 23 -1.84 4.39 3.38
N PRO A 24 -2.33 3.26 3.91
CA PRO A 24 -1.99 2.83 5.26
C PRO A 24 -0.54 2.34 5.35
N ALA A 25 0.13 2.65 6.46
CA ALA A 25 1.42 2.08 6.81
C ALA A 25 1.22 1.04 7.93
N ILE A 26 1.37 -0.24 7.60
CA ILE A 26 1.06 -1.36 8.51
C ILE A 26 2.37 -2.05 8.90
N ASN A 27 2.64 -2.10 10.20
CA ASN A 27 3.77 -2.85 10.74
C ASN A 27 3.46 -4.35 10.71
N VAL A 28 4.42 -5.13 10.25
CA VAL A 28 4.34 -6.60 10.19
C VAL A 28 5.59 -7.19 10.85
N THR A 29 5.43 -8.31 11.55
CA THR A 29 6.53 -8.99 12.26
C THR A 29 6.72 -10.43 11.81
N SER A 30 5.86 -10.92 10.90
CA SER A 30 5.94 -12.26 10.32
C SER A 30 5.32 -12.28 8.92
N GLU A 31 5.66 -13.31 8.15
CA GLU A 31 5.08 -13.56 6.83
C GLU A 31 3.56 -13.72 6.89
N ALA A 32 3.04 -14.38 7.94
CA ALA A 32 1.61 -14.53 8.15
C ALA A 32 0.90 -13.17 8.26
N THR A 33 1.47 -12.24 9.04
CA THR A 33 0.92 -10.87 9.15
C THR A 33 1.06 -10.06 7.87
N ALA A 34 2.14 -10.28 7.09
CA ALA A 34 2.29 -9.65 5.79
C ALA A 34 1.27 -10.16 4.77
N ASN A 35 1.04 -11.47 4.72
CA ASN A 35 0.06 -12.09 3.80
C ASN A 35 -1.37 -11.62 4.11
N ALA A 36 -1.74 -11.53 5.39
CA ALA A 36 -3.05 -11.02 5.79
C ALA A 36 -3.29 -9.57 5.32
N VAL A 37 -2.25 -8.72 5.36
CA VAL A 37 -2.33 -7.34 4.85
C VAL A 37 -2.55 -7.33 3.34
N LEU A 38 -1.81 -8.17 2.60
CA LEU A 38 -1.94 -8.25 1.14
C LEU A 38 -3.32 -8.76 0.71
N GLU A 39 -3.85 -9.75 1.41
CA GLU A 39 -5.20 -10.27 1.20
C GLU A 39 -6.26 -9.19 1.45
N ALA A 40 -6.20 -8.51 2.60
CA ALA A 40 -7.13 -7.43 2.92
C ALA A 40 -7.09 -6.26 1.91
N LEU A 41 -5.91 -5.86 1.44
CA LEU A 41 -5.77 -4.82 0.41
C LEU A 41 -6.39 -5.26 -0.93
N ALA A 42 -6.21 -6.54 -1.30
CA ALA A 42 -6.78 -7.10 -2.52
C ALA A 42 -8.32 -7.16 -2.47
N GLU A 43 -8.89 -7.55 -1.33
CA GLU A 43 -10.34 -7.61 -1.12
C GLU A 43 -10.98 -6.22 -1.12
N THR A 44 -10.33 -5.24 -0.50
CA THR A 44 -10.86 -3.88 -0.33
C THR A 44 -10.66 -2.98 -1.55
N LYS A 45 -9.89 -3.43 -2.57
CA LYS A 45 -9.49 -2.63 -3.75
C LYS A 45 -8.84 -1.29 -3.36
N SER A 46 -8.10 -1.30 -2.25
CA SER A 46 -7.41 -0.13 -1.71
C SER A 46 -6.06 0.13 -2.37
#